data_AF-A0A959YXX2-F1
#
_entry.id   AF-A0A959YXX2-F1
#
_cell.length_a   1.000
_cell.length_b   1.000
_cell.length_c   1.000
_cell.angle_alpha   90.00
_cell.angle_beta   90.00
_cell.angle_gamma   90.00
#
_symmetry.space_group_name_H-M   'P 1'
#
loop_
_entity.id
_entity.type
_entity.pdbx_description
1 polymer ?
#
loop_
_entity_poly.entity_id
_entity_poly.type
_entity_poly.pdbx_seq_one_letter_code
_entity_poly.pdbx_strand_id
1 'polypeptide(L)' 'LEVAGHRGTVEDITLRHTVINTFENRRVIIPNALISDEVLI' A
#
# COMPACT_ATOMS: atom_id res chain seq x y z
N LEU A 1 4.38 5.47 6.15
CA LEU A 1 2.97 5.70 5.84
C LEU A 1 2.18 4.53 6.41
N GLU A 2 1.08 4.79 7.08
CA GLU A 2 0.21 3.77 7.68
C GLU A 2 -1.05 3.69 6.81
N VAL A 3 -1.25 2.57 6.12
CA VAL A 3 -2.41 2.34 5.24
C VAL A 3 -3.01 1.01 5.67
N ALA A 4 -4.30 0.95 5.97
CA ALA A 4 -5.07 -0.25 6.32
C ALA A 4 -4.51 -1.04 7.52
N GLY A 5 -3.91 -0.36 8.50
CA GLY A 5 -3.21 -1.03 9.62
C GLY A 5 -1.91 -1.75 9.23
N HIS A 6 -1.49 -1.64 7.97
CA HIS A 6 -0.23 -2.18 7.46
C HIS A 6 0.78 -1.05 7.34
N ARG A 7 1.60 -0.89 8.39
CA ARG A 7 2.76 -0.01 8.33
C ARG A 7 3.78 -0.64 7.38
N GLY A 8 4.12 0.08 6.31
CA GLY A 8 5.01 -0.40 5.29
C GLY A 8 5.53 0.72 4.40
N THR A 9 6.41 0.35 3.49
CA THR A 9 6.99 1.26 2.49
C THR A 9 6.50 0.83 1.13
N VAL A 10 6.06 1.79 0.31
CA VAL A 10 5.66 1.50 -1.07
C VAL A 10 6.91 1.11 -1.84
N GLU A 11 6.89 -0.08 -2.43
CA GLU A 11 7.97 -0.60 -3.26
C GLU A 11 7.78 -0.19 -4.72
N ASP A 12 6.54 -0.26 -5.21
CA ASP A 12 6.21 0.07 -6.59
C ASP A 12 4.76 0.53 -6.74
N ILE A 13 4.48 1.45 -7.66
CA ILE A 13 3.14 1.97 -7.94
C ILE A 13 2.83 1.75 -9.41
N THR A 14 1.82 0.94 -9.70
CA THR A 14 1.29 0.75 -11.05
C THR A 14 -0.05 1.45 -11.21
N LEU A 15 -0.54 1.55 -12.46
CA LEU A 15 -1.81 2.21 -12.78
C LEU A 15 -3.03 1.61 -12.06
N ARG A 16 -3.01 0.32 -11.73
CA ARG A 16 -4.17 -0.39 -11.15
C ARG A 16 -3.95 -0.93 -9.74
N HIS A 17 -2.70 -0.99 -9.29
CA HIS A 17 -2.35 -1.50 -7.96
C HIS A 17 -1.02 -0.91 -7.49
N THR A 18 -0.85 -0.88 -6.18
CA THR A 18 0.38 -0.51 -5.51
C THR A 18 0.96 -1.73 -4.80
N VAL A 19 2.25 -1.94 -4.93
CA VAL A 19 3.01 -2.97 -4.21
C VAL A 19 3.61 -2.32 -2.98
N ILE A 20 3.25 -2.82 -1.81
CA ILE A 20 3.76 -2.37 -0.52
C ILE A 20 4.58 -3.49 0.10
N ASN A 21 5.77 -3.13 0.58
CA ASN A 21 6.60 -4.00 1.39
C ASN A 21 6.38 -3.64 2.87
N THR A 22 5.86 -4.59 3.64
CA THR A 22 5.63 -4.39 5.08
C THR A 22 6.91 -4.61 5.86
N PHE A 23 6.97 -4.12 7.10
CA PHE A 23 8.14 -4.34 7.98
C PHE A 23 8.36 -5.82 8.35
N GLU A 24 7.43 -6.70 8.03
CA GLU A 24 7.54 -8.15 8.19
C GLU A 24 8.16 -8.84 6.96
N ASN A 25 8.72 -8.08 6.01
CA ASN A 25 9.21 -8.55 4.71
C ASN A 25 8.12 -9.27 3.89
N ARG A 26 6.86 -8.85 4.05
CA ARG A 26 5.74 -9.36 3.25
C ARG A 26 5.42 -8.35 2.14
N ARG A 27 5.30 -8.87 0.91
CA ARG A 27 4.81 -8.09 -0.24
C ARG A 27 3.30 -8.16 -0.30
N VAL A 28 2.65 -7.01 -0.24
CA VAL A 28 1.20 -6.85 -0.30
C VAL A 28 0.86 -6.05 -1.55
N ILE A 29 -0.09 -6.56 -2.34
CA ILE A 29 -0.59 -5.89 -3.53
C ILE A 29 -1.95 -5.30 -3.19
N ILE A 30 -2.06 -3.97 -3.23
CA ILE A 30 -3.28 -3.26 -2.92
C ILE A 30 -3.80 -2.58 -4.19
N PRO A 31 -5.03 -2.86 -4.64
CA PRO A 31 -5.61 -2.16 -5.78
C PRO A 31 -5.79 -0.67 -5.45
N ASN A 32 -5.55 0.21 -6.42
CA ASN A 32 -5.59 1.67 -6.20
C ASN A 32 -6.98 2.15 -5.76
N ALA A 33 -8.04 1.44 -6.13
CA ALA A 33 -9.41 1.71 -5.69
C ALA A 33 -9.59 1.58 -4.16
N LEU A 34 -8.82 0.72 -3.50
CA LEU A 34 -8.85 0.55 -2.05
C LEU A 34 -7.98 1.60 -1.34
N ILE A 35 -6.90 2.05 -1.99
CA ILE A 35 -6.00 3.09 -1.45
C ILE A 35 -6.67 4.46 -1.45
N SER A 36 -7.47 4.77 -2.47
CA SER A 36 -8.05 6.10 -2.64
C SER A 36 -8.99 6.52 -1.51
N ASP A 37 -9.51 5.57 -0.72
CA ASP A 37 -10.38 5.82 0.43
C ASP A 37 -9.58 6.03 1.74
N GLU A 38 -8.31 5.61 1.77
CA GLU A 38 -7.47 5.60 2.98
C GLU A 38 -6.28 6.56 2.97
N VAL A 39 -6.06 7.32 1.90
CA VAL A 39 -5.03 8.37 1.89
C VAL A 39 -5.54 9.58 2.68
N LEU A 40 -5.27 9.57 3.99
CA LEU A 40 -5.31 10.76 4.84
C LEU A 40 -4.11 11.67 4.49
N ILE A 41 -4.41 12.90 4.07
CA ILE A 41 -3.43 13.98 3.82
C ILE A 41 -2.71 14.43 5.10
#